data_AF-A0A952S8Y8-F1
#
_entry.id   AF-A0A952S8Y8-F1
#
_cell.length_a   1.000
_cell.length_b   1.000
_cell.length_c   1.000
_cell.angle_alpha   90.00
_cell.angle_beta   90.00
_cell.angle_gamma   90.00
#
_symmetry.space_group_name_H-M   'P 1'
#
loop_
_entity.id
_entity.type
_entity.pdbx_description
1 polymer ?
#
loop_
_entity_poly.entity_id
_entity_poly.type
_entity_poly.pdbx_seq_one_letter_code
_entity_poly.pdbx_strand_id
1 'polypeptide(L)'
;MNDETNINTDETATPETAELETLRRENEELRSAARLRNAREAIVNGLTTAGAFSPELLFSAVGGRVQFDDDGRPVNADELVADLRREHPEQFAAERPAAAIDAGAGTQRQAKPLSRDALSRMSPDEIRRLDWAEVREVLSGR
;
A
#
# COMPACT_ATOMS: atom_id res chain seq x y z
N MET A 1 43.06 -31.22 66.97
CA MET A 1 42.43 -31.55 65.67
C MET A 1 42.05 -30.24 65.02
N ASN A 2 42.83 -29.84 64.02
CA ASN A 2 42.42 -28.85 63.03
C ASN A 2 41.67 -29.60 61.92
N ASP A 3 40.84 -28.87 61.17
CA ASP A 3 40.18 -29.19 59.88
C ASP A 3 38.67 -28.97 60.00
N GLU A 4 37.98 -28.25 59.11
CA GLU A 4 38.35 -27.52 57.91
C GLU A 4 37.21 -26.53 57.71
N THR A 5 37.52 -25.28 57.43
CA THR A 5 36.58 -24.27 56.94
C THR A 5 35.99 -24.75 55.61
N ASN A 6 34.73 -25.18 55.63
CA ASN A 6 33.94 -25.42 54.43
C ASN A 6 33.55 -24.08 53.79
N ILE A 7 34.45 -23.53 52.96
CA ILE A 7 34.19 -22.42 52.05
C ILE A 7 34.21 -23.01 50.64
N ASN A 8 33.03 -23.41 50.17
CA ASN A 8 32.70 -23.61 48.75
C ASN A 8 31.18 -23.66 48.70
N THR A 9 30.46 -22.68 48.16
CA THR A 9 30.39 -22.46 46.72
C THR A 9 29.75 -21.08 46.52
N ASP A 10 30.56 -20.05 46.35
CA ASP A 10 30.13 -18.80 45.71
C ASP A 10 31.20 -18.49 44.67
N GLU A 11 31.21 -19.33 43.64
CA GLU A 11 32.03 -19.13 42.45
C GLU A 11 31.39 -17.97 41.69
N THR A 12 31.81 -16.78 42.12
CA THR A 12 31.62 -15.49 41.50
C THR A 12 31.47 -15.61 39.98
N ALA A 13 30.32 -15.17 39.46
CA ALA A 13 30.18 -14.81 38.06
C ALA A 13 31.36 -13.90 37.69
N THR A 14 32.31 -14.44 36.93
CA THR A 14 33.47 -13.68 36.46
C THR A 14 32.98 -12.55 35.54
N PRO A 15 33.64 -11.38 35.48
CA PRO A 15 33.22 -10.28 34.62
C PRO A 15 33.01 -10.72 33.16
N GLU A 16 33.77 -11.71 32.69
CA GLU A 16 33.61 -12.35 31.38
C GLU A 16 32.25 -13.06 31.21
N THR A 17 31.72 -13.72 32.25
CA THR A 17 30.40 -14.37 32.19
C THR A 17 29.26 -13.37 32.12
N ALA A 18 29.35 -12.26 32.87
CA ALA A 18 28.37 -11.18 32.81
C ALA A 18 28.39 -10.45 31.45
N GLU A 19 29.58 -10.25 30.87
CA GLU A 19 29.74 -9.68 29.53
C GLU A 19 29.21 -10.63 28.45
N LEU A 20 29.47 -11.94 28.55
CA LEU A 20 28.92 -12.95 27.64
C LEU A 20 27.40 -13.02 27.70
N GLU A 21 26.79 -12.94 28.88
CA GLU A 21 25.32 -12.90 29.01
C GLU A 21 24.72 -11.63 28.41
N THR A 22 25.39 -10.49 28.60
CA THR A 22 24.98 -9.21 28.01
C THR A 22 25.03 -9.28 26.49
N LEU A 23 26.14 -9.75 25.92
CA LEU A 23 26.31 -9.89 24.48
C LEU A 23 25.34 -10.91 23.87
N ARG A 24 25.00 -11.99 24.58
CA ARG A 24 23.99 -12.96 24.12
C ARG A 24 22.60 -12.32 24.03
N ARG A 25 22.20 -11.56 25.06
CA ARG A 25 20.94 -10.84 25.09
C ARG A 25 20.85 -9.82 23.95
N GLU A 26 21.91 -9.02 23.79
CA GLU A 26 21.99 -8.03 22.71
C GLU A 26 21.92 -8.70 21.33
N ASN A 27 22.62 -9.83 21.13
CA ASN A 27 22.53 -10.59 19.88
C ASN A 27 21.11 -11.12 19.62
N GLU A 28 20.41 -11.60 20.65
CA GLU A 28 19.05 -12.10 20.52
C GLU A 28 18.05 -10.96 20.19
N GLU A 29 18.23 -9.80 20.82
CA GLU A 29 17.46 -8.58 20.52
C GLU A 29 17.71 -8.11 19.08
N LEU A 30 18.98 -8.00 18.67
CA LEU A 30 19.36 -7.58 17.31
C LEU A 30 18.86 -8.56 16.26
N ARG A 31 18.96 -9.87 16.50
CA ARG A 31 18.40 -10.90 15.60
C ARG A 31 16.88 -10.78 15.51
N SER A 32 16.20 -10.54 16.63
CA SER A 32 14.74 -10.38 16.63
C SER A 32 14.30 -9.12 15.90
N ALA A 33 15.02 -8.01 16.07
CA ALA A 33 14.77 -6.78 15.32
C ALA A 33 15.02 -6.95 13.81
N ALA A 34 16.11 -7.63 13.42
CA ALA A 34 16.42 -7.92 12.02
C ALA A 34 15.35 -8.81 11.38
N ARG A 35 14.90 -9.86 12.07
CA ARG A 35 13.81 -10.74 11.62
C ARG A 35 12.53 -9.96 11.35
N LEU A 36 12.10 -9.13 12.30
CA LEU A 36 10.88 -8.35 12.15
C LEU A 36 10.97 -7.36 10.98
N ARG A 37 12.11 -6.68 10.82
CA ARG A 37 12.34 -5.75 9.70
C ARG A 37 12.26 -6.48 8.36
N ASN A 38 12.97 -7.61 8.23
CA ASN A 38 12.99 -8.39 6.99
C ASN A 38 11.60 -8.93 6.65
N ALA A 39 10.84 -9.41 7.64
CA ALA A 39 9.47 -9.85 7.42
C ALA A 39 8.54 -8.72 6.98
N ARG A 40 8.65 -7.55 7.62
CA ARG A 40 7.91 -6.36 7.22
C ARG A 40 8.19 -6.01 5.78
N GLU A 41 9.47 -5.91 5.39
CA GLU A 41 9.86 -5.59 4.01
C GLU A 41 9.30 -6.61 3.01
N ALA A 42 9.48 -7.91 3.26
CA ALA A 42 9.01 -8.95 2.35
C ALA A 42 7.49 -8.94 2.17
N ILE A 43 6.73 -8.87 3.27
CA ILE A 43 5.26 -8.90 3.22
C ILE A 43 4.70 -7.60 2.64
N VAL A 44 5.23 -6.44 3.02
CA VAL A 44 4.80 -5.14 2.46
C VAL A 44 5.08 -5.09 0.96
N ASN A 45 6.22 -5.61 0.49
CA ASN A 45 6.51 -5.71 -0.93
C ASN A 45 5.53 -6.66 -1.65
N GLY A 46 5.20 -7.80 -1.05
CA GLY A 46 4.20 -8.73 -1.57
C GLY A 46 2.80 -8.09 -1.68
N LEU A 47 2.37 -7.38 -0.64
CA LEU A 47 1.09 -6.66 -0.60
C LEU A 47 1.05 -5.53 -1.63
N THR A 48 2.12 -4.76 -1.76
CA THR A 48 2.25 -3.70 -2.77
C THR A 48 2.14 -4.27 -4.18
N THR A 49 2.85 -5.37 -4.45
CA THR A 49 2.79 -6.08 -5.74
C THR A 49 1.39 -6.63 -6.02
N ALA A 50 0.68 -7.09 -4.99
CA ALA A 50 -0.69 -7.56 -5.07
C ALA A 50 -1.74 -6.44 -5.26
N GLY A 51 -1.32 -5.17 -5.25
CA GLY A 51 -2.18 -4.01 -5.44
C GLY A 51 -2.90 -3.54 -4.18
N ALA A 52 -2.35 -3.81 -3.00
CA ALA A 52 -2.94 -3.33 -1.75
C ALA A 52 -2.93 -1.79 -1.66
N PHE A 53 -4.05 -1.20 -1.24
CA PHE A 53 -4.17 0.25 -1.02
C PHE A 53 -3.34 0.72 0.18
N SER A 54 -3.25 -0.10 1.23
CA SER A 54 -2.49 0.21 2.46
C SER A 54 -1.67 -0.99 2.93
N PRO A 55 -0.55 -1.32 2.24
CA PRO A 55 0.30 -2.46 2.56
C PRO A 55 0.77 -2.52 4.02
N GLU A 56 1.12 -1.36 4.58
CA GLU A 56 1.64 -1.24 5.96
C GLU A 56 0.57 -1.52 7.03
N LEU A 57 -0.66 -1.07 6.76
CA LEU A 57 -1.78 -1.32 7.66
C LEU A 57 -2.18 -2.80 7.63
N LEU A 58 -2.20 -3.39 6.43
CA LEU A 58 -2.47 -4.82 6.25
C LEU A 58 -1.40 -5.70 6.89
N PHE A 59 -0.12 -5.32 6.81
CA PHE A 59 0.95 -5.99 7.53
C PHE A 59 0.71 -5.98 9.05
N SER A 60 0.28 -4.84 9.60
CA SER A 60 -0.02 -4.70 11.03
C SER A 60 -1.16 -5.63 11.49
N ALA A 61 -2.11 -5.94 10.60
CA ALA A 61 -3.18 -6.89 10.87
C ALA A 61 -2.73 -8.37 10.89
N VAL A 62 -1.64 -8.70 10.18
CA VAL A 62 -1.13 -10.09 10.08
C VAL A 62 0.16 -10.34 10.87
N GLY A 63 0.70 -9.34 11.57
CA GLY A 63 2.00 -9.45 12.26
C GLY A 63 2.14 -10.67 13.17
N GLY A 64 1.07 -11.08 13.87
CA GLY A 64 1.06 -12.27 14.73
C GLY A 64 0.95 -13.62 14.00
N ARG A 65 0.67 -13.60 12.69
CA ARG A 65 0.51 -14.79 11.84
C ARG A 65 1.77 -15.10 11.02
N VAL A 66 2.81 -14.25 11.08
CA VAL A 66 4.04 -14.43 10.32
C VAL A 66 4.86 -15.59 10.90
N GLN A 67 5.22 -16.54 10.06
CA GLN A 67 6.08 -17.68 10.40
C GLN A 67 7.47 -17.46 9.80
N PHE A 68 8.51 -17.80 10.55
CA PHE A 68 9.89 -17.57 10.16
C PHE A 68 10.64 -18.89 9.99
N ASP A 69 11.58 -18.93 9.05
CA ASP A 69 12.60 -20.00 8.98
C ASP A 69 13.77 -19.73 9.95
N ASP A 70 14.74 -20.66 9.95
CA ASP A 70 15.96 -20.58 10.77
C ASP A 70 16.84 -19.36 10.40
N ASP A 71 16.73 -18.87 9.16
CA ASP A 71 17.42 -17.67 8.68
C ASP A 71 16.63 -16.37 9.01
N GLY A 72 15.44 -16.50 9.60
CA GLY A 72 14.63 -15.37 10.00
C GLY A 72 13.83 -14.72 8.86
N ARG A 73 13.60 -15.44 7.77
CA ARG A 73 12.78 -15.01 6.63
C ARG A 73 11.33 -15.48 6.78
N PRO A 74 10.34 -14.70 6.36
CA PRO A 74 8.95 -15.13 6.42
C PRO A 74 8.69 -16.24 5.40
N VAL A 75 8.21 -17.39 5.85
CA VAL A 75 7.94 -18.56 4.98
C VAL A 75 6.51 -18.61 4.44
N ASN A 76 5.58 -17.93 5.10
CA ASN A 76 4.16 -17.92 4.76
C ASN A 76 3.67 -16.58 4.19
N ALA A 77 4.58 -15.74 3.68
CA ALA A 77 4.23 -14.41 3.18
C ALA A 77 3.18 -14.46 2.05
N ASP A 78 3.34 -15.37 1.09
CA ASP A 78 2.42 -15.49 -0.05
C ASP A 78 1.02 -15.97 0.37
N GLU A 79 0.96 -16.92 1.31
CA GLU A 79 -0.29 -17.40 1.90
C GLU A 79 -1.02 -16.27 2.63
N LEU A 80 -0.30 -15.47 3.42
CA LEU A 80 -0.88 -14.30 4.12
C LEU A 80 -1.43 -13.27 3.13
N VAL A 81 -0.73 -13.00 2.03
CA VAL A 81 -1.23 -12.09 0.99
C VAL A 81 -2.49 -12.66 0.33
N ALA A 82 -2.52 -13.96 0.03
CA ALA A 82 -3.70 -14.61 -0.56
C ALA A 82 -4.91 -14.61 0.38
N ASP A 83 -4.70 -14.89 1.66
CA ASP A 83 -5.73 -14.83 2.70
C ASP A 83 -6.29 -13.40 2.84
N LEU A 84 -5.41 -12.39 2.91
CA LEU A 84 -5.84 -11.00 2.97
C LEU A 84 -6.64 -10.58 1.73
N ARG A 85 -6.28 -11.05 0.53
CA ARG A 85 -7.07 -10.79 -0.69
C ARG A 85 -8.45 -11.43 -0.63
N ARG A 86 -8.58 -12.59 0.00
CA ARG A 86 -9.86 -13.29 0.18
C ARG A 86 -10.72 -12.64 1.25
N GLU A 87 -10.11 -12.22 2.36
CA GLU A 87 -10.79 -11.66 3.54
C GLU A 87 -11.14 -10.18 3.36
N HIS A 88 -10.29 -9.43 2.67
CA HIS A 88 -10.39 -7.98 2.49
C HIS A 88 -10.22 -7.57 1.02
N PRO A 89 -11.03 -8.11 0.09
CA PRO A 89 -10.89 -7.80 -1.34
C PRO A 89 -10.96 -6.29 -1.64
N GLU A 90 -11.68 -5.52 -0.84
CA GLU A 90 -11.76 -4.05 -0.95
C GLU A 90 -10.44 -3.31 -0.68
N GLN A 91 -9.51 -3.95 0.03
CA GLN A 91 -8.18 -3.40 0.32
C GLN A 91 -7.20 -3.65 -0.82
N PHE A 92 -7.58 -4.42 -1.84
CA PHE A 92 -6.79 -4.69 -3.03
C PHE A 92 -7.49 -4.06 -4.23
N ALA A 93 -6.77 -3.25 -4.99
CA ALA A 93 -7.36 -2.53 -6.11
C ALA A 93 -8.00 -3.51 -7.12
N ALA A 94 -9.27 -3.28 -7.41
CA ALA A 94 -9.83 -3.67 -8.70
C ALA A 94 -9.26 -2.73 -9.78
N GLU A 95 -9.03 -3.27 -10.97
CA GLU A 95 -8.26 -2.70 -12.06
C GLU A 95 -8.37 -1.17 -12.32
N ARG A 96 -7.20 -0.64 -12.71
CA ARG A 96 -6.84 0.63 -13.34
C ARG A 96 -6.79 1.89 -12.47
N PRO A 97 -5.66 2.63 -12.50
CA PRO A 97 -5.72 4.04 -12.17
C PRO A 97 -6.71 4.69 -13.13
N ALA A 98 -7.71 5.38 -12.59
CA ALA A 98 -8.46 6.35 -13.37
C ALA A 98 -7.41 7.24 -14.06
N ALA A 99 -7.50 7.36 -15.38
CA ALA A 99 -6.61 8.24 -16.14
C ALA A 99 -6.53 9.59 -15.41
N ALA A 100 -5.31 10.10 -15.22
CA ALA A 100 -5.05 11.32 -14.47
C ALA A 100 -6.05 12.41 -14.89
N ILE A 101 -6.98 12.75 -13.99
CA ILE A 101 -7.93 13.83 -14.23
C ILE A 101 -7.13 15.11 -14.09
N ASP A 102 -6.83 15.76 -15.22
CA ASP A 102 -6.31 17.11 -15.23
C ASP A 102 -7.41 18.07 -14.74
N ALA A 103 -7.39 18.36 -13.44
CA ALA A 103 -8.31 19.30 -12.81
C ALA A 103 -8.16 20.75 -13.33
N GLY A 104 -7.11 21.04 -14.11
CA GLY A 104 -6.89 22.32 -14.78
C GLY A 104 -7.47 22.41 -16.20
N ALA A 105 -7.90 21.30 -16.81
CA ALA A 105 -8.39 21.29 -18.18
C ALA A 105 -9.74 22.03 -18.36
N GLY A 106 -10.44 22.30 -17.25
CA GLY A 106 -11.83 22.74 -17.28
C GLY A 106 -12.73 21.68 -17.92
N THR A 107 -14.02 21.69 -17.60
CA THR A 107 -14.98 21.01 -18.48
C THR A 107 -14.90 21.69 -19.83
N GLN A 108 -14.20 21.10 -20.80
CA GLN A 108 -14.56 21.30 -22.20
C GLN A 108 -15.99 20.77 -22.31
N ARG A 109 -16.97 21.65 -22.04
CA ARG A 109 -18.26 21.55 -22.69
C ARG A 109 -17.89 21.43 -24.15
N GLN A 110 -17.98 20.22 -24.69
CA GLN A 110 -18.17 20.04 -26.11
C GLN A 110 -19.43 20.85 -26.41
N ALA A 111 -19.25 22.12 -26.79
CA ALA A 111 -20.29 22.91 -27.36
C ALA A 111 -20.69 22.11 -28.59
N LYS A 112 -21.82 21.43 -28.48
CA LYS A 112 -22.35 20.60 -29.55
C LYS A 112 -22.44 21.53 -30.76
N PRO A 113 -21.70 21.28 -31.86
CA PRO A 113 -21.71 22.18 -32.99
C PRO A 113 -23.14 22.34 -33.47
N LEU A 114 -23.54 23.57 -33.78
CA LEU A 114 -24.86 23.87 -34.28
C LEU A 114 -25.10 23.05 -35.55
N SER A 115 -25.96 22.03 -35.47
CA SER A 115 -26.26 21.16 -36.61
C SER A 115 -27.58 21.55 -37.26
N ARG A 116 -27.74 21.21 -38.54
CA ARG A 116 -28.99 21.46 -39.26
C ARG A 116 -30.20 20.81 -38.57
N ASP A 117 -30.01 19.62 -38.03
CA ASP A 117 -31.02 18.92 -37.22
C ASP A 117 -31.34 19.67 -35.93
N ALA A 118 -30.35 20.28 -35.28
CA ALA A 118 -30.57 21.10 -34.10
C ALA A 118 -31.36 22.36 -34.43
N LEU A 119 -31.03 23.06 -35.53
CA LEU A 119 -31.78 24.23 -36.01
C LEU A 119 -33.24 23.88 -36.36
N SER A 120 -33.48 22.71 -36.97
CA SER A 120 -34.84 22.28 -37.34
C SER A 120 -35.76 22.02 -36.14
N ARG A 121 -35.19 21.77 -34.97
CA ARG A 121 -35.91 21.49 -33.71
C ARG A 121 -36.02 22.72 -32.81
N MET A 122 -35.34 23.82 -33.14
CA MET A 122 -35.39 25.07 -32.38
C MET A 122 -36.54 25.95 -32.86
N SER A 123 -37.14 26.68 -31.91
CA SER A 123 -38.15 27.67 -32.24
C SER A 123 -37.53 28.91 -32.91
N PRO A 124 -38.30 29.68 -33.71
CA PRO A 124 -37.79 30.90 -34.34
C PRO A 124 -37.22 31.91 -33.33
N ASP A 125 -37.80 32.01 -32.13
CA ASP A 125 -37.33 32.90 -31.07
C ASP A 125 -35.99 32.46 -30.48
N GLU A 126 -35.70 31.15 -30.47
CA GLU A 126 -34.42 30.60 -30.02
C GLU A 126 -33.33 30.82 -31.08
N ILE A 127 -33.66 30.63 -32.36
CA ILE A 127 -32.73 30.88 -33.48
C ILE A 127 -32.31 32.35 -33.51
N ARG A 128 -33.21 33.30 -33.23
CA ARG A 128 -32.86 34.74 -33.17
C ARG A 128 -31.82 35.08 -32.11
N ARG A 129 -31.66 34.25 -31.07
CA ARG A 129 -30.69 34.47 -29.99
C ARG A 129 -29.32 33.84 -30.28
N LEU A 130 -29.21 33.06 -31.37
CA LEU A 130 -27.96 32.46 -31.82
C LEU A 130 -27.16 33.43 -32.68
N ASP A 131 -25.89 33.09 -32.91
CA ASP A 131 -25.05 33.79 -33.87
C ASP A 131 -25.52 33.50 -35.31
N TRP A 132 -26.01 34.54 -35.98
CA TRP A 132 -26.49 34.43 -37.35
C TRP A 132 -25.40 34.09 -38.36
N ALA A 133 -24.12 34.31 -38.06
CA ALA A 133 -23.02 33.87 -38.91
C ALA A 133 -22.94 32.33 -38.93
N GLU A 134 -23.00 31.70 -37.76
CA GLU A 134 -22.97 30.25 -37.59
C GLU A 134 -24.24 29.58 -38.15
N VAL A 135 -25.42 30.16 -37.89
CA VAL A 135 -26.70 29.68 -38.45
C VAL A 135 -26.68 29.70 -39.98
N ARG A 136 -26.14 30.77 -40.59
CA ARG A 136 -26.04 30.87 -42.04
C ARG A 136 -25.06 29.86 -42.61
N GLU A 137 -23.92 29.63 -41.98
CA GLU A 137 -22.94 28.64 -42.42
C GLU A 137 -23.52 27.22 -42.45
N VAL A 138 -24.29 26.86 -41.41
CA VAL A 138 -25.00 25.56 -41.31
C VAL A 138 -26.09 25.42 -42.36
N LEU A 139 -26.80 26.50 -42.70
CA LEU A 139 -27.86 26.51 -43.72
C LEU A 139 -27.32 26.61 -45.15
N SER A 140 -26.18 27.28 -45.35
CA SER A 140 -25.55 27.46 -46.66
C SER A 140 -24.72 26.26 -47.09
N GLY A 141 -24.34 25.38 -46.15
CA GLY A 141 -23.76 24.06 -46.39
C GLY A 141 -22.79 24.02 -47.58
N ARG A 142 -21.55 24.51 -47.37
CA ARG A 142 -20.39 24.54 -48.30
C ARG A 142 -20.69 24.44 -49.80
#